data_AF-A0A0C4EZW1-F1
#
_entry.id   AF-A0A0C4EZW1-F1
#
_cell.length_a   1.000
_cell.length_b   1.000
_cell.length_c   1.000
_cell.angle_alpha   90.00
_cell.angle_beta   90.00
_cell.angle_gamma   90.00
#
_symmetry.space_group_name_H-M   'P 1'
#
loop_
_entity.id
_entity.type
_entity.pdbx_description
1 polymer ?
#
loop_
_entity_poly.entity_id
_entity_poly.type
_entity_poly.pdbx_seq_one_letter_code
_entity_poly.pdbx_strand_id
1 'polypeptide(L)'
;MVFVKYARDVKLIVVKLSIPGLSLDKINNTIDQKVSQDSLAQWNRLWQMTQDVVRDPALYEDRGQPLSFSTEEREFILAALELEPTLYLDKIQSHLEIMTGERHPISTISDELRDRLNMTKKVARTVHPAQCPEKRARYITQVGP
;
A
#
# COMPACT_ATOMS: atom_id res chain seq x y z
N MET A 1 -19.63 -10.49 -8.19
CA MET A 1 -19.69 -10.65 -6.72
C MET A 1 -19.42 -9.30 -6.09
N VAL A 2 -20.33 -8.79 -5.25
CA VAL A 2 -20.14 -7.52 -4.54
C VAL A 2 -19.42 -7.80 -3.23
N PHE A 3 -18.34 -7.07 -2.94
CA PHE A 3 -17.67 -7.15 -1.66
C PHE A 3 -18.57 -6.58 -0.56
N VAL A 4 -18.86 -7.37 0.47
CA VAL A 4 -19.65 -6.95 1.64
C VAL A 4 -18.73 -6.93 2.86
N LYS A 5 -18.64 -5.76 3.51
CA LYS A 5 -17.85 -5.58 4.72
C LYS A 5 -18.70 -5.90 5.95
N TYR A 6 -18.39 -7.00 6.64
CA TYR A 6 -19.01 -7.38 7.91
C TYR A 6 -18.23 -6.83 9.10
N ALA A 7 -18.95 -6.32 10.10
CA ALA A 7 -18.37 -5.96 11.39
C ALA A 7 -17.82 -7.20 12.12
N ARG A 8 -16.81 -7.03 12.98
CA ARG A 8 -16.17 -8.13 13.72
C ARG A 8 -17.18 -8.93 14.54
N ASP A 9 -18.10 -8.23 15.21
CA ASP A 9 -19.10 -8.85 16.08
C ASP A 9 -20.04 -9.77 15.31
N VAL A 10 -20.45 -9.36 14.10
CA VAL A 10 -21.26 -10.19 13.20
C VAL A 10 -20.52 -11.47 12.84
N LYS A 11 -19.25 -11.36 12.43
CA LYS A 11 -18.42 -12.54 12.11
C LYS A 11 -18.32 -13.49 13.30
N LEU A 12 -18.14 -12.95 14.49
CA LEU A 12 -17.99 -13.72 15.72
C LEU A 12 -19.29 -14.43 16.11
N ILE A 13 -20.44 -13.77 15.98
CA ILE A 13 -21.76 -14.38 16.19
C ILE A 13 -21.97 -15.52 15.18
N VAL A 14 -21.67 -15.29 13.90
CA VAL A 14 -21.81 -16.28 12.83
C VAL A 14 -20.97 -17.53 13.12
N VAL A 15 -19.70 -17.35 13.47
CA VAL A 15 -18.81 -18.47 13.82
C VAL A 15 -19.34 -19.21 15.05
N LYS A 16 -19.72 -18.50 16.12
CA LYS A 16 -20.26 -19.11 17.35
C LYS A 16 -21.54 -19.91 17.11
N LEU A 17 -22.42 -19.44 16.23
CA LEU A 17 -23.64 -20.17 15.85
C LEU A 17 -23.34 -21.37 14.95
N SER A 18 -22.25 -21.34 14.17
CA SER A 18 -21.87 -22.45 13.31
C SER A 18 -21.19 -23.62 14.05
N ILE A 19 -20.52 -23.37 15.18
CA ILE A 19 -19.87 -24.40 16.01
C ILE A 19 -20.84 -25.52 16.44
N PRO A 20 -22.05 -25.22 16.96
CA PRO A 20 -23.04 -26.25 17.27
C PRO A 20 -23.76 -26.83 16.03
N GLY A 21 -23.37 -26.45 14.81
CA GLY A 21 -23.89 -27.00 13.56
C GLY A 21 -25.18 -26.38 13.04
N LEU A 22 -25.49 -25.11 13.39
CA LEU A 22 -26.64 -24.44 12.77
C LEU A 22 -26.41 -24.26 11.26
N SER A 23 -27.49 -24.43 10.49
CA SER A 23 -27.47 -24.18 9.05
C SER A 23 -27.27 -22.69 8.74
N LEU A 24 -26.62 -22.40 7.60
CA LEU A 24 -26.38 -21.02 7.15
C LEU A 24 -27.67 -20.22 7.02
N ASP A 25 -28.76 -20.81 6.55
CA ASP A 25 -30.07 -20.14 6.44
C ASP A 25 -30.60 -19.71 7.81
N LYS A 26 -30.47 -20.58 8.82
CA LYS A 26 -30.91 -20.26 10.18
C LYS A 26 -30.02 -19.17 10.80
N ILE A 27 -28.71 -19.21 10.54
CA ILE A 27 -27.78 -18.17 10.98
C ILE A 27 -28.16 -16.83 10.35
N ASN A 28 -28.32 -16.78 9.02
CA ASN A 28 -28.69 -15.58 8.26
C ASN A 28 -30.02 -14.98 8.75
N ASN A 29 -31.03 -15.82 9.01
CA ASN A 29 -32.30 -15.39 9.58
C ASN A 29 -32.15 -14.84 11.02
N THR A 30 -31.20 -15.36 11.81
CA THR A 30 -30.99 -14.93 13.20
C THR A 30 -30.29 -13.57 13.27
N ILE A 31 -29.37 -13.29 12.35
CA ILE A 31 -28.57 -12.06 12.33
C ILE A 31 -29.13 -10.98 11.39
N ASP A 32 -30.20 -11.30 10.64
CA ASP A 32 -30.79 -10.47 9.59
C ASP A 32 -29.77 -9.98 8.55
N GLN A 33 -28.83 -10.85 8.17
CA GLN A 33 -27.79 -10.57 7.17
C GLN A 33 -27.55 -11.78 6.28
N LYS A 34 -27.14 -11.52 5.04
CA LYS A 34 -26.91 -12.56 4.03
C LYS A 34 -25.43 -12.93 3.92
N VAL A 35 -24.95 -13.77 4.84
CA VAL A 35 -23.60 -14.31 4.79
C VAL A 35 -23.52 -15.44 3.75
N SER A 36 -22.45 -15.45 2.96
CA SER A 36 -22.18 -16.52 2.00
C SER A 36 -21.50 -17.73 2.65
N GLN A 37 -21.67 -18.90 2.05
CA GLN A 37 -20.98 -20.12 2.50
C GLN A 37 -19.45 -19.96 2.49
N ASP A 38 -18.89 -19.28 1.50
CA ASP A 38 -17.44 -18.99 1.43
C ASP A 38 -16.96 -18.13 2.60
N SER A 39 -17.73 -17.10 2.97
CA SER A 39 -17.40 -16.23 4.11
C SER A 39 -17.41 -17.01 5.42
N LEU A 40 -18.42 -17.85 5.62
CA LEU A 40 -18.53 -18.73 6.77
C LEU A 40 -17.34 -19.71 6.83
N ALA A 41 -17.00 -20.36 5.71
CA ALA A 41 -15.86 -21.27 5.63
C ALA A 41 -14.53 -20.57 5.96
N GLN A 42 -14.32 -19.35 5.44
CA GLN A 42 -13.14 -18.56 5.70
C GLN A 42 -13.02 -18.17 7.19
N TRP A 43 -14.12 -17.71 7.80
CA TRP A 43 -14.10 -17.30 9.21
C TRP A 43 -13.92 -18.50 10.15
N ASN A 44 -14.55 -19.65 9.85
CA ASN A 44 -14.34 -20.87 10.62
C ASN A 44 -12.90 -21.37 10.55
N ARG A 45 -12.28 -21.35 9.36
CA ARG A 45 -10.87 -21.69 9.20
C ARG A 45 -9.98 -20.76 10.01
N LEU A 46 -10.24 -19.45 9.97
CA LEU A 46 -9.48 -18.47 10.72
C LEU A 46 -9.62 -18.68 12.24
N TRP A 47 -10.84 -18.93 12.70
CA TRP A 47 -11.16 -19.20 14.10
C TRP A 47 -10.43 -20.45 14.61
N GLN A 48 -10.44 -21.54 13.83
CA GLN A 48 -9.71 -22.75 14.19
C GLN A 48 -8.21 -22.53 14.35
N MET A 49 -7.61 -21.66 13.53
CA MET A 49 -6.17 -21.38 13.55
C MET A 49 -5.76 -20.37 14.63
N THR A 50 -6.58 -19.35 14.90
CA THR A 50 -6.16 -18.17 15.66
C THR A 50 -7.06 -17.86 16.87
N GLN A 51 -8.20 -18.54 16.99
CA GLN A 51 -9.28 -18.17 17.92
C GLN A 51 -9.78 -16.73 17.73
N ASP A 52 -9.61 -16.17 16.54
CA ASP A 52 -10.17 -14.87 16.13
C ASP A 52 -10.87 -14.99 14.77
N VAL A 53 -11.79 -14.07 14.50
CA VAL A 53 -12.54 -13.94 13.23
C VAL A 53 -12.01 -12.80 12.35
N VAL A 54 -11.02 -12.06 12.85
CA VAL A 54 -10.27 -11.04 12.11
C VAL A 54 -8.78 -11.37 12.22
N ARG A 55 -8.07 -11.32 11.09
CA ARG A 55 -6.61 -11.44 11.12
C ARG A 55 -6.02 -10.16 11.72
N ASP A 56 -5.10 -10.34 12.65
CA ASP A 56 -4.30 -9.24 13.18
C ASP A 56 -3.51 -8.59 12.03
N PRO A 57 -3.69 -7.27 11.79
CA PRO A 57 -2.91 -6.55 10.81
C PRO A 57 -1.40 -6.63 11.01
N ALA A 58 -0.94 -6.73 12.27
CA ALA A 58 0.47 -6.87 12.59
C ALA A 58 1.06 -8.22 12.16
N LEU A 59 0.21 -9.23 11.95
CA LEU A 59 0.59 -10.56 11.47
C LEU A 59 0.43 -10.73 9.96
N TYR A 60 0.00 -9.69 9.24
CA TYR A 60 0.16 -9.71 7.81
C TYR A 60 1.66 -9.66 7.52
N GLU A 61 2.19 -10.72 6.90
CA GLU A 61 3.41 -10.59 6.10
C GLU A 61 3.27 -9.34 5.23
N ASP A 62 4.36 -8.61 4.98
CA ASP A 62 4.37 -7.48 4.04
C ASP A 62 3.92 -7.97 2.66
N ARG A 63 2.61 -7.96 2.45
CA ARG A 63 1.95 -8.41 1.23
C ARG A 63 1.91 -7.24 0.26
N GLY A 64 3.11 -6.85 -0.14
CA GLY A 64 3.39 -6.13 -1.37
C GLY A 64 4.40 -6.95 -2.18
N GLN A 65 4.45 -6.76 -3.49
CA GLN A 65 5.61 -7.19 -4.24
C GLN A 65 6.82 -6.45 -3.64
N PRO A 66 7.84 -7.15 -3.12
CA PRO A 66 9.03 -6.47 -2.64
C PRO A 66 9.53 -5.58 -3.78
N LEU A 67 9.74 -4.29 -3.51
CA LEU A 67 10.39 -3.41 -4.48
C LEU A 67 11.69 -4.10 -4.89
N SER A 68 11.75 -4.50 -6.16
CA SER A 68 12.73 -5.41 -6.75
C SER A 68 14.10 -4.76 -6.97
N PHE A 69 14.46 -3.84 -6.08
CA PHE A 69 15.76 -3.18 -6.10
C PHE A 69 16.80 -4.04 -5.40
N SER A 70 17.82 -4.44 -6.16
CA SER A 70 19.01 -5.06 -5.61
C SER A 70 19.76 -4.06 -4.71
N THR A 71 20.64 -4.57 -3.85
CA THR A 71 21.50 -3.71 -3.03
C THR A 71 22.41 -2.83 -3.90
N GLU A 72 22.94 -3.41 -4.98
CA GLU A 72 23.82 -2.73 -5.94
C GLU A 72 23.11 -1.57 -6.65
N GLU A 73 21.87 -1.76 -7.07
CA GLU A 73 21.05 -0.69 -7.68
C GLU A 73 20.82 0.46 -6.71
N ARG A 74 20.63 0.19 -5.41
CA ARG A 74 20.43 1.24 -4.41
C ARG A 74 21.70 2.02 -4.16
N GLU A 75 22.83 1.34 -3.99
CA GLU A 75 24.14 1.99 -3.80
C GLU A 75 24.47 2.88 -5.00
N PHE A 76 24.18 2.41 -6.21
CA PHE A 76 24.35 3.19 -7.43
C PHE A 76 23.47 4.46 -7.43
N ILE A 77 22.18 4.34 -7.12
CA ILE A 77 21.26 5.48 -7.07
C ILE A 77 21.73 6.50 -6.03
N LEU A 78 22.18 6.04 -4.85
CA LEU A 78 22.68 6.91 -3.80
C LEU A 78 23.94 7.66 -4.25
N ALA A 79 24.92 6.98 -4.84
CA ALA A 79 26.12 7.61 -5.36
C ALA A 79 25.80 8.63 -6.48
N ALA A 80 24.84 8.31 -7.35
CA ALA A 80 24.40 9.21 -8.41
C ALA A 80 23.72 10.47 -7.83
N LEU A 81 22.90 10.33 -6.79
CA LEU A 81 22.21 11.44 -6.13
C LEU A 81 23.13 12.26 -5.21
N GLU A 82 24.19 11.66 -4.66
CA GLU A 82 25.23 12.39 -3.95
C GLU A 82 26.02 13.31 -4.91
N LEU A 83 26.30 12.83 -6.12
CA LEU A 83 26.97 13.63 -7.15
C LEU A 83 26.05 14.67 -7.78
N GLU A 84 24.81 14.28 -8.10
CA GLU A 84 23.81 15.14 -8.73
C GLU A 84 22.43 14.99 -8.05
N PRO A 85 22.14 15.76 -6.99
CA PRO A 85 20.87 15.65 -6.25
C PRO A 85 19.65 16.14 -7.05
N THR A 86 19.87 16.80 -8.19
CA THR A 86 18.83 17.28 -9.10
C THR A 86 18.48 16.28 -10.20
N LEU A 87 19.02 15.06 -10.15
CA LEU A 87 18.83 14.05 -11.18
C LEU A 87 17.35 13.64 -11.30
N TYR A 88 16.85 13.65 -12.53
CA TYR A 88 15.47 13.29 -12.82
C TYR A 88 15.26 11.76 -12.78
N LEU A 89 14.03 11.34 -12.46
CA LEU A 89 13.69 9.91 -12.32
C LEU A 89 13.86 9.11 -13.61
N ASP A 90 13.65 9.73 -14.78
CA ASP A 90 13.87 9.10 -16.09
C ASP A 90 15.37 8.89 -16.38
N LYS A 91 16.23 9.78 -15.91
CA LYS A 91 17.69 9.61 -15.97
C LYS A 91 18.16 8.48 -15.06
N ILE A 92 17.64 8.43 -13.83
CA ILE A 92 17.90 7.31 -12.92
C ILE A 92 17.45 5.99 -13.56
N GLN A 93 16.25 5.94 -14.12
CA GLN A 93 15.75 4.76 -14.87
C GLN A 93 16.71 4.35 -15.99
N SER A 94 17.15 5.31 -16.80
CA SER A 94 18.06 5.05 -17.93
C SER A 94 19.39 4.48 -17.46
N HIS A 95 19.94 5.01 -16.36
CA HIS A 95 21.21 4.52 -15.80
C HIS A 95 21.09 3.11 -15.23
N LEU A 96 19.99 2.82 -14.53
CA LEU A 96 19.70 1.47 -14.04
C LEU A 96 19.59 0.47 -15.19
N GLU A 97 18.86 0.81 -16.25
CA GLU A 97 18.70 -0.04 -17.44
C GLU A 97 20.04 -0.32 -18.14
N ILE A 98 20.94 0.67 -18.22
CA ILE A 98 22.30 0.48 -18.76
C ILE A 98 23.12 -0.46 -17.85
N MET A 99 22.97 -0.35 -16.53
CA MET A 99 23.76 -1.10 -15.56
C MET A 99 23.31 -2.55 -15.44
N THR A 100 22.00 -2.80 -15.30
CA THR A 100 21.45 -4.12 -14.99
C THR A 100 20.81 -4.81 -16.19
N GLY A 101 20.55 -4.07 -17.28
CA GLY A 101 19.77 -4.55 -18.42
C GLY A 101 18.28 -4.63 -18.14
N GLU A 102 17.83 -4.23 -16.94
CA GLU A 102 16.43 -4.27 -16.53
C GLU A 102 15.84 -2.86 -16.41
N ARG A 103 14.64 -2.69 -16.98
CA ARG A 103 13.93 -1.41 -16.95
C ARG A 103 12.89 -1.38 -15.85
N HIS A 104 13.21 -0.71 -14.74
CA HIS A 104 12.28 -0.49 -13.63
C HIS A 104 11.25 0.60 -13.96
N PRO A 105 9.96 0.44 -13.62
CA PRO A 105 8.98 1.52 -13.75
C PRO A 105 9.35 2.76 -12.92
N ILE A 106 9.06 3.95 -13.44
CA ILE A 106 9.33 5.23 -12.74
C ILE A 106 8.62 5.30 -11.39
N SER A 107 7.42 4.72 -11.27
CA SER A 107 6.70 4.61 -9.99
C SER A 107 7.49 3.80 -8.97
N THR A 108 8.05 2.65 -9.38
CA THR A 108 8.86 1.78 -8.53
C THR A 108 10.12 2.48 -8.04
N ILE A 109 10.83 3.20 -8.94
CA ILE A 109 11.98 4.04 -8.56
C ILE A 109 11.54 5.12 -7.56
N SER A 110 10.44 5.81 -7.83
CA SER A 110 9.92 6.86 -6.95
C SER A 110 9.52 6.34 -5.57
N ASP A 111 8.92 5.15 -5.50
CA ASP A 111 8.52 4.52 -4.25
C ASP A 111 9.75 4.03 -3.47
N GLU A 112 10.77 3.48 -4.14
CA GLU A 112 12.05 3.11 -3.50
C GLU A 112 12.75 4.34 -2.88
N LEU A 113 12.86 5.43 -3.63
CA LEU A 113 13.45 6.68 -3.13
C LEU A 113 12.67 7.22 -1.92
N ARG A 114 11.34 7.18 -1.95
CA ARG A 114 10.48 7.72 -0.89
C ARG A 114 10.46 6.83 0.34
N ASP A 115 10.12 5.56 0.15
CA ASP A 115 9.73 4.66 1.24
C ASP A 115 10.95 3.97 1.88
N ARG A 116 12.05 3.81 1.14
CA ARG A 116 13.26 3.12 1.64
C ARG A 116 14.47 4.04 1.84
N LEU A 117 14.66 5.03 0.97
CA LEU A 117 15.74 6.01 1.14
C LEU A 117 15.32 7.27 1.91
N ASN A 118 14.06 7.34 2.35
CA ASN A 118 13.48 8.49 3.06
C ASN A 118 13.66 9.83 2.30
N MET A 119 13.76 9.78 0.97
CA MET A 119 13.98 10.97 0.15
C MET A 119 12.66 11.63 -0.20
N THR A 120 12.63 12.96 -0.13
CA THR A 120 11.45 13.73 -0.51
C THR A 120 11.62 14.29 -1.91
N LYS A 121 10.70 13.96 -2.83
CA LYS A 121 10.68 14.55 -4.17
C LYS A 121 10.29 16.02 -4.09
N LYS A 122 11.17 16.93 -4.50
CA LYS A 122 10.78 18.31 -4.82
C LYS A 122 10.04 18.31 -6.15
N VAL A 123 8.72 18.50 -6.11
CA VAL A 123 7.92 18.71 -7.32
C VAL A 123 7.83 20.20 -7.57
N ALA A 124 8.46 20.66 -8.66
CA ALA A 124 8.23 22.00 -9.18
C ALA A 124 6.75 22.10 -9.60
N ARG A 125 5.92 22.70 -8.75
CA ARG A 125 4.56 23.07 -9.14
C ARG A 125 4.65 24.35 -9.93
N THR A 126 4.27 24.30 -11.21
CA THR A 126 3.99 25.51 -11.97
C THR A 126 2.79 26.18 -11.32
N VAL A 127 3.05 27.24 -10.56
CA VAL A 127 1.98 28.02 -9.97
C VAL A 127 1.25 28.70 -11.12
N HIS A 128 -0.05 28.42 -11.28
CA HIS A 128 -0.84 29.03 -12.35
C HIS A 128 -0.69 30.56 -12.28
N PRO A 129 -0.42 31.28 -13.39
CA PRO A 129 -0.13 32.72 -13.37
C PRO A 129 -1.20 33.56 -12.64
N ALA A 130 -2.45 33.07 -12.66
CA ALA A 130 -3.60 33.69 -11.99
C ALA A 130 -3.73 33.41 -10.48
N GLN A 131 -2.84 32.63 -9.85
CA GLN A 131 -2.86 32.48 -8.39
C GLN A 131 -2.41 33.78 -7.69
N CYS A 132 -2.98 34.01 -6.51
CA CYS A 132 -2.68 35.16 -5.66
C CYS A 132 -1.16 35.36 -5.49
N PRO A 133 -0.62 36.58 -5.74
CA PRO A 133 0.80 36.91 -5.59
C PRO A 133 1.38 36.54 -4.23
N GLU A 134 0.59 36.66 -3.16
CA GLU A 134 1.02 36.31 -1.79
C GLU A 134 1.26 34.80 -1.62
N LYS A 135 0.43 33.95 -2.24
CA LYS A 135 0.62 32.50 -2.23
C LYS A 135 1.85 32.10 -3.03
N ARG A 136 2.12 32.80 -4.15
CA ARG A 136 3.36 32.62 -4.93
C ARG A 136 4.60 33.02 -4.13
N ALA A 137 4.58 34.18 -3.48
CA ALA A 137 5.69 34.66 -2.65
C ALA A 137 5.98 33.68 -1.50
N ARG A 138 4.95 33.24 -0.76
CA ARG A 138 5.11 32.23 0.31
C ARG A 138 5.71 30.92 -0.19
N TYR A 139 5.27 30.44 -1.36
CA TYR A 139 5.81 29.20 -1.93
C TYR A 139 7.28 29.34 -2.32
N ILE A 140 7.68 30.46 -2.95
CA ILE A 140 9.08 30.75 -3.31
C ILE A 140 9.95 30.78 -2.05
N THR A 141 9.49 31.43 -0.96
CA THR A 141 10.23 31.44 0.32
C THR A 141 10.33 30.04 0.95
N GLN A 142 9.33 29.19 0.78
CA GLN A 142 9.30 27.84 1.35
C GLN A 142 10.17 26.84 0.58
N VAL A 143 10.31 27.00 -0.73
CA VAL A 143 11.08 26.08 -1.59
C VAL A 143 12.54 26.51 -1.75
N GLY A 144 12.84 27.79 -1.52
CA GLY A 144 14.12 28.44 -1.82
C GLY A 144 14.18 28.90 -3.28
N PRO A 145 14.93 29.98 -3.59
CA PRO A 145 15.23 30.35 -4.98
C PRO A 145 16.06 29.26 -5.69
#